data_AF-A0A4P5QXE3-F1
#
_entry.id   AF-A0A4P5QXE3-F1
#
_cell.length_a   1.000
_cell.length_b   1.000
_cell.length_c   1.000
_cell.angle_alpha   90.00
_cell.angle_beta   90.00
_cell.angle_gamma   90.00
#
_symmetry.space_group_name_H-M   'P 1'
#
loop_
_entity.id
_entity.type
_entity.pdbx_description
1 polymer ?
#
loop_
_entity_poly.entity_id
_entity_poly.type
_entity_poly.pdbx_seq_one_letter_code
_entity_poly.pdbx_strand_id
1 'polypeptide(L)' 'MRSVITIITVVVNVVSMVGMIVGVLLHSGRGGGLSDMFGGGGAAALGSAAAERNLNRITTVLALVWILTVTALGILLSA' A
#
# COMPACT_ATOMS: atom_id res chain seq x y z
N MET A 1 -27.81 13.38 1.90
CA MET A 1 -26.54 13.49 2.66
C MET A 1 -25.85 12.13 2.82
N ARG A 2 -26.53 11.08 3.30
CA ARG A 2 -25.98 9.71 3.39
C ARG A 2 -25.38 9.18 2.08
N SER A 3 -26.05 9.40 0.94
CA SER A 3 -25.57 8.96 -0.37
C SER A 3 -24.24 9.63 -0.76
N VAL A 4 -24.08 10.92 -0.47
CA VAL A 4 -22.84 11.66 -0.75
C VAL A 4 -21.69 11.11 0.07
N ILE A 5 -21.91 10.86 1.37
CA ILE A 5 -20.91 10.28 2.27
C ILE A 5 -20.50 8.89 1.76
N THR A 6 -21.48 8.05 1.40
CA THR A 6 -21.23 6.70 0.87
C THR A 6 -20.37 6.75 -0.39
N ILE A 7 -20.73 7.61 -1.36
CA ILE A 7 -19.98 7.77 -2.61
C ILE A 7 -18.53 8.18 -2.33
N ILE A 8 -18.32 9.17 -1.45
CA ILE A 8 -16.97 9.61 -1.08
C ILE A 8 -16.18 8.46 -0.46
N THR A 9 -16.77 7.73 0.50
CA THR A 9 -16.06 6.61 1.14
C THR A 9 -15.74 5.49 0.16
N VAL A 10 -16.64 5.16 -0.78
CA VAL A 10 -16.38 4.19 -1.86
C VAL A 10 -15.21 4.64 -2.73
N VAL A 11 -15.21 5.90 -3.18
CA VAL A 11 -14.13 6.43 -4.03
C VAL A 11 -12.78 6.36 -3.30
N VAL A 12 -12.72 6.80 -2.04
CA VAL A 12 -11.48 6.72 -1.25
C VAL A 12 -11.04 5.28 -1.07
N ASN A 13 -11.97 4.35 -0.84
CA ASN A 13 -11.65 2.93 -0.67
C ASN A 13 -11.04 2.33 -1.94
N VAL A 14 -11.65 2.57 -3.11
CA VAL A 14 -11.17 2.07 -4.40
C VAL A 14 -9.79 2.66 -4.73
N VAL A 15 -9.60 3.97 -4.55
CA VAL A 15 -8.31 4.64 -4.78
C VAL A 15 -7.23 4.06 -3.85
N SER A 16 -7.58 3.84 -2.58
CA SER A 16 -6.68 3.24 -1.60
C SER A 16 -6.30 1.80 -1.95
N MET A 17 -7.24 0.97 -2.45
CA MET A 17 -6.96 -0.39 -2.94
C MET A 17 -5.99 -0.39 -4.11
N VAL A 18 -6.27 0.41 -5.14
CA VAL A 18 -5.41 0.50 -6.33
C VAL A 18 -4.03 1.03 -5.94
N GLY A 19 -3.98 2.05 -5.08
CA GLY A 19 -2.74 2.61 -4.55
C GLY A 19 -1.90 1.59 -3.78
N MET A 20 -2.53 0.73 -2.97
CA MET A 20 -1.83 -0.37 -2.28
C MET A 20 -1.32 -1.42 -3.25
N ILE A 21 -2.10 -1.83 -4.25
CA ILE A 21 -1.65 -2.82 -5.26
C ILE A 21 -0.39 -2.31 -5.94
N VAL A 22 -0.42 -1.07 -6.43
CA VAL A 22 0.74 -0.42 -7.05
C VAL A 22 1.88 -0.29 -6.05
N GLY A 23 1.61 0.17 -4.83
CA GLY A 23 2.60 0.33 -3.76
C GLY A 23 3.32 -0.97 -3.44
N VAL A 24 2.60 -2.09 -3.31
CA VAL A 24 3.15 -3.43 -3.05
C VAL A 24 3.96 -3.93 -4.24
N LEU A 25 3.49 -3.76 -5.48
CA LEU A 25 4.23 -4.18 -6.67
C LEU A 25 5.54 -3.39 -6.85
N LEU A 26 5.56 -2.12 -6.42
CA LEU A 26 6.76 -1.29 -6.42
C LEU A 26 7.75 -1.64 -5.31
N HIS A 27 7.36 -2.43 -4.29
CA HIS A 27 8.34 -2.98 -3.36
C HIS A 27 9.20 -3.97 -4.14
N SER A 28 10.43 -3.57 -4.46
CA SER A 28 11.43 -4.44 -5.08
C SER A 28 11.42 -5.80 -4.39
N GLY A 29 11.16 -6.86 -5.14
CA GLY A 29 11.13 -8.23 -4.63
C GLY A 29 12.49 -8.63 -4.07
N ARG A 30 12.71 -8.39 -2.78
CA ARG A 30 13.99 -8.54 -2.08
C ARG A 30 14.46 -10.00 -1.90
N GLY A 31 14.07 -10.93 -2.77
CA GLY A 31 14.36 -12.36 -2.55
C GLY A 31 14.24 -13.26 -3.77
N GLY A 32 14.62 -12.78 -4.96
CA GLY A 32 14.38 -13.52 -6.21
C GLY A 32 15.43 -14.57 -6.60
N GLY A 33 16.62 -14.61 -5.99
CA GLY A 33 17.69 -15.49 -6.45
C GLY A 33 18.67 -15.96 -5.39
N LEU A 34 19.22 -17.17 -5.57
CA LEU A 34 20.26 -17.78 -4.74
C LEU A 34 21.44 -16.83 -4.46
N SER A 35 21.79 -15.96 -5.42
CA SER A 35 22.87 -14.97 -5.30
C SER A 35 22.66 -13.95 -4.17
N ASP A 36 21.41 -13.55 -3.89
CA ASP A 36 21.09 -12.65 -2.77
C ASP A 36 21.18 -13.38 -1.42
N MET A 37 20.97 -14.70 -1.41
CA MET A 37 21.15 -15.56 -0.23
C MET A 37 22.62 -15.87 0.08
N PHE A 38 23.53 -15.71 -0.90
CA PHE A 38 24.97 -15.88 -0.76
C PHE A 38 25.75 -14.56 -0.62
N GLY A 39 25.08 -13.46 -0.25
CA GLY A 39 25.74 -12.19 0.07
C GLY A 39 26.11 -11.32 -1.15
N GLY A 40 25.58 -11.61 -2.33
CA GLY A 40 25.92 -10.94 -3.60
C GLY A 40 25.23 -9.59 -3.88
N GLY A 41 24.85 -8.82 -2.85
CA GLY A 41 24.03 -7.61 -3.00
C GLY A 41 24.72 -6.28 -2.63
N GLY A 42 25.97 -6.06 -3.03
CA GLY A 42 26.83 -5.01 -2.46
C GLY A 42 26.81 -3.61 -3.09
N ALA A 43 26.29 -3.39 -4.31
CA ALA A 43 26.61 -2.14 -5.04
C ALA A 43 25.41 -1.28 -5.50
N ALA A 44 24.18 -1.80 -5.55
CA ALA A 44 23.02 -1.05 -6.06
C ALA A 44 22.13 -0.39 -4.98
N ALA A 45 22.45 -0.57 -3.69
CA ALA A 45 21.49 -0.39 -2.59
C ALA A 45 21.42 1.01 -1.94
N LEU A 46 22.39 1.91 -2.16
CA LEU A 46 22.47 3.15 -1.38
C LEU A 46 21.39 4.19 -1.73
N GLY A 47 20.94 4.25 -2.99
CA GLY A 47 19.79 5.08 -3.41
C GLY A 47 18.43 4.42 -3.20
N SER A 48 18.38 3.07 -3.25
CA SER A 48 17.13 2.31 -3.11
C SER A 48 16.63 2.26 -1.67
N ALA A 49 17.50 2.31 -0.65
CA ALA A 49 17.08 2.18 0.75
C ALA A 49 16.19 3.33 1.24
N ALA A 50 16.47 4.57 0.81
CA ALA A 50 15.64 5.73 1.16
C ALA A 50 14.29 5.72 0.42
N ALA A 51 14.31 5.36 -0.87
CA ALA A 51 13.10 5.20 -1.68
C ALA A 51 12.20 4.07 -1.14
N GLU A 52 12.78 2.93 -0.77
CA GLU A 52 12.08 1.79 -0.19
C GLU A 52 11.48 2.12 1.18
N ARG A 53 12.22 2.87 2.03
CA ARG A 53 11.69 3.31 3.32
C ARG A 53 10.53 4.29 3.17
N ASN A 54 10.53 5.15 2.15
CA ASN A 54 9.43 6.05 1.86
C ASN A 54 8.23 5.31 1.26
N LEU A 55 8.47 4.37 0.35
CA LEU A 55 7.42 3.52 -0.23
C LEU A 55 6.71 2.69 0.83
N ASN A 56 7.46 2.17 1.81
CA ASN A 56 6.90 1.42 2.93
C ASN A 56 6.01 2.32 3.81
N ARG A 57 6.43 3.56 4.10
CA ARG A 57 5.58 4.53 4.83
C ARG A 57 4.29 4.84 4.08
N ILE A 58 4.38 5.10 2.77
CA ILE A 58 3.21 5.41 1.92
C ILE A 58 2.24 4.23 1.94
N THR A 59 2.75 3.01 1.77
CA THR A 59 1.93 1.80 1.72
C THR A 59 1.27 1.50 3.06
N THR A 60 1.98 1.71 4.18
CA THR A 60 1.40 1.60 5.53
C THR A 60 0.27 2.61 5.74
N VAL A 61 0.43 3.86 5.31
CA VAL A 61 -0.63 4.88 5.42
C VAL A 61 -1.83 4.50 4.55
N LEU A 62 -1.59 4.04 3.31
CA LEU A 62 -2.65 3.55 2.42
C LEU A 62 -3.40 2.36 3.03
N ALA A 63 -2.71 1.43 3.69
CA ALA A 63 -3.32 0.29 4.37
C ALA A 63 -4.21 0.72 5.54
N LEU A 64 -3.76 1.68 6.36
CA LEU A 64 -4.58 2.23 7.45
C LEU A 64 -5.85 2.90 6.93
N VAL A 65 -5.73 3.72 5.87
CA VAL A 65 -6.88 4.38 5.23
C VAL A 65 -7.84 3.35 4.63
N TRP A 66 -7.32 2.29 3.99
CA TRP A 66 -8.14 1.23 3.44
C TRP A 66 -8.96 0.51 4.53
N ILE A 67 -8.32 0.11 5.64
CA ILE A 67 -9.00 -0.58 6.75
C ILE A 67 -10.11 0.30 7.34
N LEU A 68 -9.83 1.59 7.55
CA LEU A 68 -10.81 2.54 8.06
C LEU A 68 -12.00 2.68 7.10
N THR A 69 -11.74 2.80 5.79
CA THR A 69 -12.80 2.98 4.80
C THR A 69 -13.61 1.71 4.55
N VAL A 70 -13.00 0.51 4.56
CA VAL A 70 -13.72 -0.78 4.51
C VAL A 70 -14.66 -0.90 5.70
N THR A 71 -14.16 -0.64 6.90
CA THR A 71 -14.97 -0.75 8.13
C THR A 71 -16.10 0.27 8.14
N ALA A 72 -15.82 1.52 7.74
CA ALA A 72 -16.82 2.56 7.61
C ALA A 72 -17.90 2.21 6.58
N LEU A 73 -17.53 1.67 5.40
CA LEU A 73 -18.48 1.21 4.40
C LEU A 73 -19.34 0.06 4.89
N GLY A 74 -18.75 -0.91 5.60
CA GLY A 74 -19.49 -2.01 6.21
C GLY A 74 -20.57 -1.53 7.16
N ILE A 75 -20.27 -0.52 7.99
CA ILE A 75 -21.25 0.10 8.89
C ILE A 75 -22.26 0.94 8.12
N LEU A 76 -21.83 1.77 7.16
CA LEU A 76 -22.72 2.67 6.40
C LEU A 76 -23.74 1.94 5.53
N LEU A 77 -23.38 0.76 5.02
CA LEU A 77 -24.25 -0.08 4.20
C LEU A 77 -25.14 -1.00 5.03
N SER A 78 -24.68 -1.39 6.22
CA SER A 78 -25.46 -2.21 7.17
C SER A 78 -26.52 -1.39 7.93
N ALA A 79 -26.28 -0.10 8.13
CA ALA A 79 -27.20 0.87 8.74
C ALA A 79 -28.13 1.54 7.71
#